data_AF-A0A5N5LJE6-F1
#
_entry.id   AF-A0A5N5LJE6-F1
#
_cell.length_a   1.000
_cell.length_b   1.000
_cell.length_c   1.000
_cell.angle_alpha   90.00
_cell.angle_beta   90.00
_cell.angle_gamma   90.00
#
_symmetry.space_group_name_H-M   'P 1'
#
loop_
_entity.id
_entity.type
_entity.pdbx_description
1 polymer ?
#
loop_
_entity_poly.entity_id
_entity_poly.type
_entity_poly.pdbx_seq_one_letter_code
_entity_poly.pdbx_strand_id
1 'polypeptide(L)'
;MRLDEGVIRELHWHKEAEWAYVLEGSVRITVLDYEAGNFIDDLEKGDLWYISSGVPHALQGLSPNGSEFLLIFDDGHFLEESTFILTDWFGLVIAKNFHLAPEIFAHVPASEKYIFQGSKPGSIDDEMPHGRGVKKSKYQFKHRMLTQKPKVTSGGEPGAIREMHWHPNADEWSFFIRGRARVTIFAAEGQARTSNYVPGDVGIVPKNMGHFVENIGDEPFEMLEVFRADEFRDFSLCQWMGETPSQNGRRLPVCR
;
A
#
# COMPACT_ATOMS: atom_id res chain seq x y z
N MET A 1 2.80 9.56 0.22
CA MET A 1 2.46 10.64 1.17
C MET A 1 3.59 10.77 2.19
N ARG A 2 3.80 11.97 2.74
CA ARG A 2 4.78 12.24 3.79
C ARG A 2 4.16 13.09 4.92
N LEU A 3 4.40 12.71 6.16
CA LEU A 3 3.98 13.43 7.37
C LEU A 3 5.20 13.75 8.24
N ASP A 4 5.39 15.01 8.62
CA ASP A 4 6.43 15.37 9.60
C ASP A 4 6.04 14.93 11.03
N GLU A 5 6.98 15.06 11.98
CA GLU A 5 6.77 14.64 13.37
C GLU A 5 5.55 15.34 14.01
N GLY A 6 4.58 14.53 14.46
CA GLY A 6 3.32 14.99 15.05
C GLY A 6 2.29 15.52 14.04
N VAL A 7 2.60 15.58 12.74
CA VAL A 7 1.64 15.95 11.70
C VAL A 7 0.61 14.84 11.53
N ILE A 8 -0.65 15.23 11.46
CA ILE A 8 -1.80 14.34 11.36
C ILE A 8 -2.40 14.45 9.97
N ARG A 9 -2.60 13.30 9.32
CA ARG A 9 -3.61 13.14 8.27
C ARG A 9 -4.95 12.92 8.96
N GLU A 10 -5.88 13.84 8.71
CA GLU A 10 -7.15 13.95 9.42
C GLU A 10 -7.94 12.63 9.46
N LEU A 11 -8.81 12.43 10.47
CA LEU A 11 -9.74 11.30 10.48
C LEU A 11 -10.64 11.37 9.24
N HIS A 12 -10.62 10.31 8.45
CA HIS A 12 -11.35 10.24 7.20
C HIS A 12 -11.76 8.80 6.88
N TRP A 13 -12.59 8.64 5.85
CA TRP A 13 -12.87 7.37 5.20
C TRP A 13 -13.07 7.58 3.70
N HIS A 14 -13.01 6.51 2.93
CA HIS A 14 -13.20 6.52 1.47
C HIS A 14 -13.87 5.22 1.02
N LYS A 15 -14.33 5.18 -0.23
CA LYS A 15 -15.03 4.01 -0.80
C LYS A 15 -14.08 2.89 -1.17
N GLU A 16 -12.86 3.24 -1.48
CA GLU A 16 -11.79 2.35 -1.91
C GLU A 16 -11.20 1.65 -0.67
N ALA A 17 -10.63 0.47 -0.84
CA ALA A 17 -9.72 -0.07 0.17
C ALA A 17 -8.36 0.64 0.06
N GLU A 18 -7.69 0.83 1.18
CA GLU A 18 -6.33 1.40 1.24
C GLU A 18 -5.33 0.32 1.65
N TRP A 19 -4.36 0.06 0.79
CA TRP A 19 -3.16 -0.71 1.10
C TRP A 19 -1.97 0.25 1.16
N ALA A 20 -1.06 0.06 2.10
CA ALA A 20 0.10 0.92 2.18
C ALA A 20 1.38 0.20 2.61
N TYR A 21 2.51 0.78 2.21
CA TYR A 21 3.86 0.36 2.58
C TYR A 21 4.64 1.54 3.16
N VAL A 22 5.21 1.37 4.36
CA VAL A 22 6.05 2.40 4.99
C VAL A 22 7.44 2.41 4.35
N LEU A 23 7.73 3.46 3.59
CA LEU A 23 8.99 3.64 2.87
C LEU A 23 10.11 4.12 3.81
N GLU A 24 9.79 5.02 4.74
CA GLU A 24 10.76 5.62 5.67
C GLU A 24 10.08 6.11 6.96
N GLY A 25 10.82 6.08 8.07
CA GLY A 25 10.32 6.54 9.37
C GLY A 25 9.26 5.62 9.99
N SER A 26 8.40 6.21 10.82
CA SER A 26 7.36 5.50 11.57
C SER A 26 6.07 6.30 11.64
N VAL A 27 4.93 5.64 11.47
CA VAL A 27 3.60 6.27 11.44
C VAL A 27 2.68 5.54 12.41
N ARG A 28 1.88 6.29 13.17
CA ARG A 28 0.79 5.75 13.98
C ARG A 28 -0.48 5.73 13.14
N ILE A 29 -1.17 4.60 13.14
CA ILE A 29 -2.51 4.50 12.57
C ILE A 29 -3.54 4.32 13.66
N THR A 30 -4.68 4.98 13.50
CA THR A 30 -5.87 4.75 14.33
C THR A 30 -7.00 4.32 13.40
N VAL A 31 -7.68 3.23 13.73
CA VAL A 31 -8.75 2.64 12.92
C VAL A 31 -9.93 2.28 13.83
N LEU A 32 -11.15 2.48 13.34
CA LEU A 32 -12.36 1.98 13.99
C LEU A 32 -13.02 0.94 13.10
N ASP A 33 -13.00 -0.33 13.50
CA ASP A 33 -13.53 -1.44 12.71
C ASP A 33 -15.07 -1.43 12.59
N TYR A 34 -15.61 -2.32 11.76
CA TYR A 34 -17.06 -2.43 11.52
C TYR A 34 -17.88 -2.81 12.77
N GLU A 35 -17.25 -3.32 13.83
CA GLU A 35 -17.88 -3.64 15.12
C GLU A 35 -17.67 -2.53 16.17
N ALA A 36 -17.17 -1.36 15.74
CA ALA A 36 -16.76 -0.23 16.58
C ALA A 36 -15.61 -0.58 17.55
N GLY A 37 -14.74 -1.51 17.16
CA GLY A 37 -13.50 -1.83 17.82
C GLY A 37 -12.38 -0.88 17.39
N ASN A 38 -11.69 -0.29 18.36
CA ASN A 38 -10.53 0.57 18.13
C ASN A 38 -9.26 -0.26 17.91
N PHE A 39 -8.52 0.08 16.87
CA PHE A 39 -7.17 -0.38 16.61
C PHE A 39 -6.25 0.84 16.57
N ILE A 40 -5.16 0.79 17.32
CA ILE A 40 -4.09 1.79 17.32
C ILE A 40 -2.76 1.05 17.33
N ASP A 41 -1.87 1.37 16.40
CA ASP A 41 -0.54 0.75 16.33
C ASP A 41 0.45 1.66 15.60
N ASP A 42 1.74 1.46 15.90
CA ASP A 42 2.85 2.16 15.27
C ASP A 42 3.48 1.24 14.22
N LEU A 43 3.60 1.73 12.99
CA LEU A 43 4.21 1.04 11.87
C LEU A 43 5.56 1.67 11.56
N GLU A 44 6.55 0.83 11.30
CA GLU A 44 7.91 1.24 10.96
C GLU A 44 8.23 0.89 9.50
N LYS A 45 9.36 1.39 8.98
CA LYS A 45 9.84 1.09 7.64
C LYS A 45 9.74 -0.40 7.29
N GLY A 46 9.08 -0.70 6.18
CA GLY A 46 8.85 -2.07 5.70
C GLY A 46 7.60 -2.75 6.25
N ASP A 47 6.87 -2.13 7.18
CA ASP A 47 5.54 -2.57 7.57
C ASP A 47 4.50 -2.15 6.54
N LEU A 48 3.40 -2.91 6.53
CA LEU A 48 2.22 -2.67 5.72
C LEU A 48 1.02 -2.35 6.61
N TRP A 49 0.08 -1.58 6.07
CA TRP A 49 -1.30 -1.63 6.53
C TRP A 49 -2.28 -1.92 5.41
N TYR A 50 -3.43 -2.47 5.79
CA TYR A 50 -4.58 -2.66 4.90
C TYR A 50 -5.86 -2.28 5.62
N ILE A 51 -6.56 -1.27 5.11
CA ILE A 51 -7.82 -0.76 5.65
C ILE A 51 -8.91 -0.99 4.60
N SER A 52 -9.95 -1.71 4.99
CA SER A 52 -11.05 -2.04 4.07
C SER A 52 -11.91 -0.82 3.75
N SER A 53 -12.59 -0.87 2.61
CA SER A 53 -13.56 0.13 2.14
C SER A 53 -14.47 0.67 3.26
N GLY A 54 -14.54 1.99 3.41
CA GLY A 54 -15.45 2.66 4.35
C GLY A 54 -15.06 2.57 5.82
N VAL A 55 -13.94 1.95 6.18
CA VAL A 55 -13.44 1.90 7.55
C VAL A 55 -12.73 3.22 7.89
N PRO A 56 -13.21 4.00 8.87
CA PRO A 56 -12.62 5.29 9.20
C PRO A 56 -11.28 5.13 9.93
N HIS A 57 -10.34 6.00 9.58
CA HIS A 57 -8.98 5.96 10.10
C HIS A 57 -8.28 7.32 10.05
N ALA A 58 -7.17 7.44 10.77
CA ALA A 58 -6.28 8.60 10.82
C ALA A 58 -4.82 8.14 10.86
N LEU A 59 -3.91 9.00 10.38
CA LEU A 59 -2.46 8.74 10.37
C LEU A 59 -1.73 9.87 11.09
N GLN A 60 -0.68 9.55 11.83
CA GLN A 60 0.18 10.55 12.47
C GLN A 60 1.66 10.20 12.31
N GLY A 61 2.44 11.16 11.81
CA GLY A 61 3.91 11.01 11.69
C GLY A 61 4.57 10.98 13.07
N LEU A 62 5.50 10.04 13.28
CA LEU A 62 6.20 9.86 14.56
C LEU A 62 7.69 10.19 14.48
N SER A 63 8.27 10.19 13.28
CA SER A 63 9.72 10.32 13.11
C SER A 63 10.17 11.78 13.04
N PRO A 64 11.26 12.17 13.71
CA PRO A 64 11.81 13.53 13.64
C PRO A 64 12.16 13.98 12.22
N ASN A 65 12.59 13.03 11.37
CA ASN A 65 12.90 13.27 9.96
C ASN A 65 11.70 12.99 9.05
N GLY A 66 10.49 13.01 9.59
CA GLY A 66 9.23 12.67 8.92
C GLY A 66 9.09 11.20 8.55
N SER A 67 7.86 10.84 8.21
CA SER A 67 7.42 9.49 7.88
C SER A 67 6.87 9.50 6.47
N GLU A 68 7.35 8.59 5.62
CA GLU A 68 6.98 8.52 4.21
C GLU A 68 6.45 7.12 3.89
N PHE A 69 5.37 7.08 3.13
CA PHE A 69 4.66 5.85 2.82
C PHE A 69 3.94 5.94 1.48
N LEU A 70 3.83 4.79 0.82
CA LEU A 70 3.07 4.62 -0.41
C LEU A 70 1.65 4.20 -0.05
N LEU A 71 0.64 4.89 -0.59
CA LEU A 71 -0.77 4.51 -0.49
C LEU A 71 -1.23 3.99 -1.84
N ILE A 72 -1.94 2.87 -1.85
CA ILE A 72 -2.50 2.23 -3.04
C ILE A 72 -3.98 1.98 -2.77
N PHE A 73 -4.80 2.47 -3.70
CA PHE A 73 -6.26 2.34 -3.66
C PHE A 73 -6.72 1.36 -4.74
N ASP A 74 -7.80 0.63 -4.46
CA ASP A 74 -8.28 -0.43 -5.35
C ASP A 74 -9.17 0.08 -6.52
N ASP A 75 -9.23 1.40 -6.73
CA ASP A 75 -9.83 2.06 -7.90
C ASP A 75 -8.87 3.12 -8.48
N GLY A 76 -8.55 3.00 -9.77
CA GLY A 76 -7.67 3.94 -10.48
C GLY A 76 -8.27 5.33 -10.72
N HIS A 77 -9.55 5.54 -10.41
CA HIS A 77 -10.20 6.86 -10.45
C HIS A 77 -10.17 7.57 -9.08
N PHE A 78 -9.52 6.97 -8.08
CA PHE A 78 -9.38 7.58 -6.77
C PHE A 78 -8.71 8.96 -6.86
N LEU A 79 -9.25 9.90 -6.09
CA LEU A 79 -8.67 11.23 -5.88
C LEU A 79 -8.57 11.45 -4.38
N GLU A 80 -7.40 11.86 -3.91
CA GLU A 80 -7.14 12.11 -2.48
C GLU A 80 -8.07 13.21 -1.91
N GLU A 81 -8.45 14.16 -2.76
CA GLU A 81 -9.41 15.24 -2.50
C GLU A 81 -10.87 14.76 -2.37
N SER A 82 -11.17 13.51 -2.76
CA SER A 82 -12.53 12.93 -2.69
C SER A 82 -12.75 12.07 -1.44
N THR A 83 -11.85 12.16 -0.46
CA THR A 83 -12.01 11.51 0.84
C THR A 83 -13.10 12.19 1.67
N PHE A 84 -13.85 11.43 2.46
CA PHE A 84 -14.80 12.01 3.40
C PHE A 84 -14.08 12.42 4.67
N ILE A 85 -14.02 13.72 4.92
CA ILE A 85 -13.27 14.30 6.02
C ILE A 85 -14.22 14.64 7.18
N LEU A 86 -13.83 14.29 8.41
CA LEU A 86 -14.70 14.46 9.57
C LEU A 86 -15.14 15.91 9.81
N THR A 87 -14.24 16.89 9.65
CA THR A 87 -14.57 18.30 9.89
C THR A 87 -15.56 18.89 8.88
N ASP A 88 -15.62 18.37 7.66
CA ASP A 88 -16.64 18.77 6.67
C ASP A 88 -18.06 18.30 7.08
N TRP A 89 -18.14 17.19 7.83
CA TRP A 89 -19.40 16.65 8.35
C TRP A 89 -19.93 17.36 9.61
N PHE A 90 -19.10 18.16 10.29
CA PHE A 90 -19.43 18.77 11.59
C PHE A 90 -20.40 19.97 11.55
N GLY A 91 -21.20 20.11 10.48
CA GLY A 91 -22.27 21.10 10.37
C GLY A 91 -23.38 21.00 11.45
N LEU A 92 -24.50 21.70 11.19
CA LEU A 92 -25.59 22.03 12.13
C LEU A 92 -26.21 20.88 12.98
N VAL A 93 -25.89 19.61 12.71
CA VAL A 93 -26.46 18.43 13.40
C VAL A 93 -25.59 17.96 14.58
N ILE A 94 -24.32 18.39 14.66
CA ILE A 94 -23.35 17.88 15.66
C ILE A 94 -23.81 18.10 17.11
N ALA A 95 -24.28 19.31 17.44
CA ALA A 95 -24.71 19.65 18.79
C ALA A 95 -25.86 18.76 19.28
N LYS A 96 -26.79 18.42 18.37
CA LYS A 96 -27.89 17.50 18.65
C LYS A 96 -27.39 16.07 18.86
N ASN A 97 -26.46 15.59 18.03
CA ASN A 97 -25.90 14.25 18.13
C ASN A 97 -25.16 14.02 19.46
N PHE A 98 -24.37 15.01 19.90
CA PHE A 98 -23.64 14.94 21.17
C PHE A 98 -24.49 15.32 22.39
N HIS A 99 -25.73 15.76 22.21
CA HIS A 99 -26.58 16.30 23.28
C HIS A 99 -25.91 17.44 24.07
N LEU A 100 -25.17 18.30 23.36
CA LEU A 100 -24.40 19.40 23.92
C LEU A 100 -24.89 20.74 23.35
N ALA A 101 -24.62 21.82 24.09
CA ALA A 101 -24.95 23.17 23.65
C ALA A 101 -24.14 23.55 22.39
N PRO A 102 -24.75 24.17 21.34
CA PRO A 102 -24.05 24.48 20.08
C PRO A 102 -22.78 25.33 20.26
N GLU A 103 -22.74 26.18 21.28
CA GLU A 103 -21.61 27.07 21.57
C GLU A 103 -20.33 26.31 21.91
N ILE A 104 -20.43 25.06 22.39
CA ILE A 104 -19.29 24.18 22.65
C ILE A 104 -18.52 23.89 21.35
N PHE A 105 -19.21 23.89 20.21
CA PHE A 105 -18.63 23.60 18.90
C PHE A 105 -18.20 24.86 18.13
N ALA A 106 -18.25 26.05 18.75
CA ALA A 106 -17.89 27.31 18.08
C ALA A 106 -16.41 27.36 17.62
N HIS A 107 -15.55 26.51 18.19
CA HIS A 107 -14.13 26.39 17.83
C HIS A 107 -13.86 25.30 16.78
N VAL A 108 -14.87 24.53 16.36
CA VAL A 108 -14.70 23.53 15.31
C VAL A 108 -14.45 24.25 13.99
N PRO A 109 -13.40 23.86 13.23
CA PRO A 109 -13.12 24.45 11.92
C PRO A 109 -14.34 24.36 10.99
N ALA A 110 -14.60 25.45 10.25
CA ALA A 110 -15.71 25.52 9.30
C ALA A 110 -15.41 24.83 7.94
N SER A 111 -14.17 24.36 7.75
CA SER A 111 -13.70 23.68 6.56
C SER A 111 -12.69 22.60 6.95
N GLU A 112 -12.47 21.66 6.05
CA GLU A 112 -11.47 20.60 6.21
C GLU A 112 -10.07 21.14 6.52
N LYS A 113 -9.33 20.38 7.35
CA LYS A 113 -7.90 20.64 7.58
C LYS A 113 -7.02 19.77 6.70
N TYR A 114 -7.51 18.59 6.32
CA TYR A 114 -6.84 17.61 5.46
C TYR A 114 -5.56 17.03 6.07
N ILE A 115 -4.49 17.84 6.17
CA ILE A 115 -3.24 17.56 6.87
C ILE A 115 -2.93 18.76 7.78
N PHE A 116 -2.69 18.51 9.06
CA PHE A 116 -2.40 19.59 10.01
C PHE A 116 -1.40 19.17 11.08
N GLN A 117 -0.67 20.15 11.63
CA GLN A 117 0.23 19.93 12.74
C GLN A 117 -0.56 19.56 14.01
N GLY A 118 -0.35 18.36 14.52
CA GLY A 118 -0.81 17.93 15.84
C GLY A 118 0.27 18.12 16.91
N SER A 119 -0.04 17.67 18.13
CA SER A 119 0.97 17.47 19.17
C SER A 119 1.85 16.27 18.85
N LYS A 120 3.08 16.25 19.39
CA LYS A 120 3.87 15.02 19.41
C LYS A 120 3.15 13.99 20.27
N PRO A 121 2.79 12.81 19.73
CA PRO A 121 2.04 11.85 20.50
C PRO A 121 2.93 11.19 21.56
N GLY A 122 2.31 10.77 22.66
CA GLY A 122 2.93 9.91 23.67
C GLY A 122 3.13 8.46 23.18
N SER A 123 3.46 7.56 24.11
CA SER A 123 3.51 6.14 23.80
C SER A 123 2.13 5.63 23.37
N ILE A 124 2.05 4.49 22.67
CA ILE A 124 0.75 3.89 22.30
C ILE A 124 -0.11 3.66 23.56
N ASP A 125 0.49 3.19 24.66
CA ASP A 125 -0.24 2.90 25.90
C ASP A 125 -0.86 4.16 26.51
N ASP A 126 -0.21 5.31 26.37
CA ASP A 126 -0.70 6.61 26.83
C ASP A 126 -1.82 7.16 25.95
N GLU A 127 -1.72 6.95 24.63
CA GLU A 127 -2.66 7.49 23.63
C GLU A 127 -3.85 6.56 23.36
N MET A 128 -3.76 5.29 23.76
CA MET A 128 -4.83 4.32 23.57
C MET A 128 -6.07 4.74 24.39
N PRO A 129 -7.27 4.78 23.79
CA PRO A 129 -8.46 5.20 24.50
C PRO A 129 -8.80 4.21 25.63
N HIS A 130 -9.08 4.75 26.82
CA HIS A 130 -9.49 3.98 28.00
C HIS A 130 -10.92 4.35 28.42
N GLY A 131 -11.68 3.39 28.94
CA GLY A 131 -12.97 3.66 29.57
C GLY A 131 -14.08 2.67 29.27
N ARG A 132 -15.24 2.88 29.92
CA ARG A 132 -16.43 2.05 29.75
C ARG A 132 -17.00 2.28 28.34
N GLY A 133 -16.94 1.25 27.50
CA GLY A 133 -17.46 1.30 26.13
C GLY A 133 -16.40 1.30 25.04
N VAL A 134 -15.13 1.50 25.38
CA VAL A 134 -14.03 1.30 24.42
C VAL A 134 -13.86 -0.20 24.19
N LYS A 135 -13.99 -0.63 22.95
CA LYS A 135 -13.74 -2.01 22.51
C LYS A 135 -12.44 -2.04 21.74
N LYS A 136 -11.62 -3.07 21.96
CA LYS A 136 -10.48 -3.36 21.10
C LYS A 136 -10.97 -4.02 19.81
N SER A 137 -10.40 -3.62 18.68
CA SER A 137 -10.61 -4.27 17.39
C SER A 137 -10.28 -5.75 17.45
N LYS A 138 -11.11 -6.57 16.80
CA LYS A 138 -10.82 -8.00 16.59
C LYS A 138 -9.98 -8.24 15.34
N TYR A 139 -9.89 -7.24 14.47
CA TYR A 139 -9.14 -7.29 13.22
C TYR A 139 -7.74 -6.73 13.41
N GLN A 140 -6.80 -7.26 12.64
CA GLN A 140 -5.44 -6.72 12.51
C GLN A 140 -5.37 -5.91 11.23
N PHE A 141 -4.85 -4.69 11.35
CA PHE A 141 -4.66 -3.79 10.20
C PHE A 141 -3.18 -3.63 9.83
N LYS A 142 -2.27 -4.09 10.68
CA LYS A 142 -0.82 -4.05 10.49
C LYS A 142 -0.29 -5.40 10.01
N HIS A 143 0.69 -5.38 9.11
CA HIS A 143 1.43 -6.56 8.71
C HIS A 143 2.93 -6.29 8.59
N ARG A 144 3.75 -7.10 9.29
CA ARG A 144 5.21 -6.95 9.29
C ARG A 144 5.86 -7.74 8.16
N MET A 145 5.78 -7.22 6.93
CA MET A 145 6.19 -7.91 5.70
C MET A 145 7.64 -8.41 5.78
N LEU A 146 8.57 -7.53 6.19
CA LEU A 146 10.00 -7.86 6.21
C LEU A 146 10.42 -8.82 7.32
N THR A 147 9.53 -9.15 8.27
CA THR A 147 9.82 -10.18 9.29
C THR A 147 9.63 -11.60 8.77
N GLN A 148 8.95 -11.75 7.63
CA GLN A 148 8.79 -13.05 6.99
C GLN A 148 10.10 -13.52 6.37
N LYS A 149 10.27 -14.85 6.26
CA LYS A 149 11.39 -15.42 5.51
C LYS A 149 11.16 -15.15 4.01
N PRO A 150 12.00 -14.34 3.34
CA PRO A 150 11.81 -14.05 1.93
C PRO A 150 12.05 -15.29 1.07
N LYS A 151 11.33 -15.38 -0.04
CA LYS A 151 11.71 -16.27 -1.15
C LYS A 151 12.85 -15.58 -1.90
N VAL A 152 14.05 -16.15 -1.83
CA VAL A 152 15.23 -15.59 -2.52
C VAL A 152 15.18 -16.03 -3.97
N THR A 153 15.18 -15.06 -4.88
CA THR A 153 15.34 -15.26 -6.33
C THR A 153 16.47 -14.38 -6.83
N SER A 154 17.05 -14.68 -7.98
CA SER A 154 18.13 -13.86 -8.55
C SER A 154 17.63 -12.52 -9.09
N GLY A 155 16.34 -12.36 -9.37
CA GLY A 155 15.84 -11.34 -10.29
C GLY A 155 16.17 -9.88 -9.98
N GLY A 156 16.47 -9.54 -8.71
CA GLY A 156 16.82 -8.18 -8.29
C GLY A 156 18.30 -7.82 -8.36
N GLU A 157 19.20 -8.80 -8.49
CA GLU A 157 20.65 -8.58 -8.44
C GLU A 157 21.19 -7.96 -9.75
N PRO A 158 22.35 -7.27 -9.73
CA PRO A 158 22.97 -6.74 -10.95
C PRO A 158 23.16 -7.80 -12.04
N GLY A 159 22.66 -7.50 -13.24
CA GLY A 159 22.68 -8.42 -14.39
C GLY A 159 21.70 -9.58 -14.31
N ALA A 160 20.85 -9.64 -13.30
CA ALA A 160 19.80 -10.65 -13.18
C ALA A 160 18.47 -10.18 -13.80
N ILE A 161 17.59 -11.16 -14.00
CA ILE A 161 16.27 -10.97 -14.59
C ILE A 161 15.26 -11.67 -13.69
N ARG A 162 14.20 -10.96 -13.28
CA ARG A 162 12.96 -11.60 -12.89
C ARG A 162 12.36 -12.21 -14.14
N GLU A 163 12.33 -13.54 -14.15
CA GLU A 163 12.10 -14.35 -15.35
C GLU A 163 10.81 -14.01 -16.09
N MET A 164 10.70 -14.46 -17.35
CA MET A 164 9.47 -14.30 -18.11
C MET A 164 8.31 -15.02 -17.44
N HIS A 165 7.28 -14.26 -17.09
CA HIS A 165 6.07 -14.78 -16.45
C HIS A 165 4.84 -13.94 -16.81
N TRP A 166 3.67 -14.38 -16.35
CA TRP A 166 2.43 -13.61 -16.44
C TRP A 166 1.51 -13.92 -15.27
N HIS A 167 0.59 -13.00 -15.00
CA HIS A 167 -0.41 -13.13 -13.93
C HIS A 167 -1.80 -13.42 -14.51
N PRO A 168 -2.44 -14.55 -14.12
CA PRO A 168 -3.71 -14.97 -14.70
C PRO A 168 -4.94 -14.35 -14.04
N ASN A 169 -4.79 -13.73 -12.87
CA ASN A 169 -5.91 -13.28 -12.04
C ASN A 169 -6.09 -11.76 -11.99
N ALA A 170 -5.04 -10.96 -12.09
CA ALA A 170 -5.10 -9.50 -12.00
C ALA A 170 -4.09 -8.80 -12.91
N ASP A 171 -4.31 -7.50 -13.12
CA ASP A 171 -3.26 -6.58 -13.57
C ASP A 171 -2.20 -6.47 -12.47
N GLU A 172 -0.93 -6.33 -12.85
CA GLU A 172 0.14 -5.97 -11.93
C GLU A 172 0.31 -4.46 -11.90
N TRP A 173 0.27 -3.88 -10.71
CA TRP A 173 0.79 -2.55 -10.44
C TRP A 173 2.14 -2.65 -9.75
N SER A 174 3.12 -1.90 -10.25
CA SER A 174 4.48 -1.94 -9.72
C SER A 174 4.92 -0.57 -9.23
N PHE A 175 5.61 -0.51 -8.09
CA PHE A 175 6.28 0.70 -7.60
C PHE A 175 7.77 0.42 -7.38
N PHE A 176 8.63 1.20 -8.03
CA PHE A 176 10.08 1.01 -7.95
C PHE A 176 10.66 1.81 -6.77
N ILE A 177 11.13 1.11 -5.74
CA ILE A 177 11.64 1.71 -4.50
C ILE A 177 13.09 2.17 -4.67
N ARG A 178 13.94 1.34 -5.28
CA ARG A 178 15.36 1.65 -5.53
C ARG A 178 15.92 0.89 -6.73
N GLY A 179 17.08 1.31 -7.21
CA GLY A 179 17.78 0.70 -8.35
C GLY A 179 17.21 1.09 -9.70
N ARG A 180 17.61 0.39 -10.76
CA ARG A 180 17.21 0.69 -12.15
C ARG A 180 16.79 -0.60 -12.85
N ALA A 181 15.59 -0.58 -13.40
CA ALA A 181 15.01 -1.75 -14.05
C ALA A 181 14.62 -1.45 -15.50
N ARG A 182 14.53 -2.50 -16.31
CA ARG A 182 13.89 -2.48 -17.62
C ARG A 182 12.82 -3.55 -17.66
N VAL A 183 11.61 -3.15 -18.01
CA VAL A 183 10.48 -4.08 -18.17
C VAL A 183 10.12 -4.16 -19.64
N THR A 184 9.99 -5.37 -20.16
CA THR A 184 9.39 -5.60 -21.48
C THR A 184 8.08 -6.35 -21.31
N ILE A 185 7.00 -5.76 -21.84
CA ILE A 185 5.65 -6.32 -21.80
C ILE A 185 5.30 -6.82 -23.20
N PHE A 186 4.77 -8.04 -23.27
CA PHE A 186 4.35 -8.72 -24.48
C PHE A 186 2.82 -8.84 -24.49
N ALA A 187 2.21 -8.20 -25.48
CA ALA A 187 0.80 -8.32 -25.77
C ALA A 187 0.55 -9.33 -26.91
N ALA A 188 -0.72 -9.58 -27.21
CA ALA A 188 -1.10 -10.46 -28.32
C ALA A 188 -0.56 -9.95 -29.67
N GLU A 189 -0.55 -10.83 -30.67
CA GLU A 189 -0.20 -10.50 -32.07
C GLU A 189 1.24 -10.00 -32.27
N GLY A 190 2.17 -10.43 -31.41
CA GLY A 190 3.59 -10.09 -31.52
C GLY A 190 3.94 -8.66 -31.10
N GLN A 191 3.01 -7.96 -30.46
CA GLN A 191 3.24 -6.63 -29.94
C GLN A 191 4.07 -6.70 -28.64
N ALA A 192 5.09 -5.85 -28.55
CA ALA A 192 5.89 -5.73 -27.34
C ALA A 192 6.30 -4.27 -27.11
N ARG A 193 6.39 -3.89 -25.84
CA ARG A 193 6.89 -2.57 -25.43
C ARG A 193 7.88 -2.71 -24.29
N THR A 194 9.00 -2.03 -24.42
CA THR A 194 10.04 -1.94 -23.40
C THR A 194 10.09 -0.54 -22.81
N SER A 195 10.14 -0.44 -21.48
CA SER A 195 10.33 0.80 -20.76
C SER A 195 11.39 0.61 -19.67
N ASN A 196 12.16 1.67 -19.38
CA ASN A 196 13.09 1.69 -18.25
C ASN A 196 12.42 2.40 -17.07
N TYR A 197 12.74 1.94 -15.86
CA TYR A 197 12.18 2.42 -14.60
C TYR A 197 13.32 2.79 -13.63
N VAL A 198 13.09 3.85 -12.87
CA VAL A 198 13.96 4.38 -11.82
C VAL A 198 13.16 4.54 -10.51
N PRO A 199 13.81 4.86 -9.37
CA PRO A 199 13.09 4.99 -8.11
C PRO A 199 12.01 6.07 -8.18
N GLY A 200 10.80 5.75 -7.69
CA GLY A 200 9.62 6.60 -7.74
C GLY A 200 8.71 6.37 -8.95
N ASP A 201 9.15 5.58 -9.95
CA ASP A 201 8.31 5.25 -11.09
C ASP A 201 7.21 4.24 -10.72
N VAL A 202 6.10 4.33 -11.45
CA VAL A 202 4.96 3.41 -11.38
C VAL A 202 4.84 2.66 -12.71
N GLY A 203 4.72 1.34 -12.62
CA GLY A 203 4.48 0.44 -13.75
C GLY A 203 3.09 -0.18 -13.71
N ILE A 204 2.56 -0.52 -14.88
CA ILE A 204 1.38 -1.37 -15.01
C ILE A 204 1.62 -2.45 -16.06
N VAL A 205 1.37 -3.71 -15.69
CA VAL A 205 1.31 -4.84 -16.63
C VAL A 205 -0.12 -5.34 -16.67
N PRO A 206 -0.85 -5.15 -17.79
CA PRO A 206 -2.20 -5.67 -17.91
C PRO A 206 -2.24 -7.20 -17.77
N LYS A 207 -3.33 -7.69 -17.19
CA LYS A 207 -3.61 -9.09 -16.91
C LYS A 207 -3.32 -9.96 -18.13
N ASN A 208 -2.69 -11.11 -17.87
CA ASN A 208 -2.23 -12.08 -18.88
C ASN A 208 -1.15 -11.60 -19.85
N MET A 209 -0.66 -10.36 -19.77
CA MET A 209 0.48 -9.96 -20.59
C MET A 209 1.77 -10.55 -20.03
N GLY A 210 2.50 -11.27 -20.89
CA GLY A 210 3.81 -11.80 -20.54
C GLY A 210 4.80 -10.68 -20.32
N HIS A 211 5.65 -10.78 -19.32
CA HIS A 211 6.67 -9.77 -19.07
C HIS A 211 7.86 -10.35 -18.30
N PHE A 212 8.97 -9.61 -18.34
CA PHE A 212 10.14 -9.85 -17.50
C PHE A 212 10.69 -8.51 -17.02
N VAL A 213 11.41 -8.53 -15.90
CA VAL A 213 12.06 -7.35 -15.31
C VAL A 213 13.56 -7.59 -15.24
N GLU A 214 14.34 -6.79 -15.95
CA GLU A 214 15.80 -6.87 -16.00
C GLU A 214 16.41 -5.79 -15.10
N ASN A 215 17.36 -6.15 -14.25
CA ASN A 215 18.20 -5.17 -13.59
C ASN A 215 19.22 -4.60 -14.59
N ILE A 216 19.13 -3.30 -14.88
CA ILE A 216 20.02 -2.59 -15.80
C ILE A 216 21.03 -1.69 -15.07
N GLY A 217 21.07 -1.77 -13.74
CA GLY A 217 22.01 -1.08 -12.87
C GLY A 217 23.18 -1.96 -12.43
N ASP A 218 24.06 -1.34 -11.65
CA ASP A 218 25.20 -1.93 -10.95
C ASP A 218 24.89 -2.30 -9.49
N GLU A 219 23.73 -1.88 -8.98
CA GLU A 219 23.21 -2.16 -7.65
C GLU A 219 21.91 -2.97 -7.71
N PRO A 220 21.54 -3.72 -6.65
CA PRO A 220 20.25 -4.41 -6.63
C PRO A 220 19.09 -3.42 -6.75
N PHE A 221 18.05 -3.80 -7.49
CA PHE A 221 16.78 -3.05 -7.50
C PHE A 221 15.76 -3.65 -6.55
N GLU A 222 14.79 -2.83 -6.15
CA GLU A 222 13.67 -3.25 -5.31
C GLU A 222 12.39 -2.65 -5.87
N MET A 223 11.38 -3.49 -6.04
CA MET A 223 10.06 -3.09 -6.47
C MET A 223 8.98 -3.82 -5.67
N LEU A 224 7.83 -3.18 -5.52
CA LEU A 224 6.61 -3.81 -5.05
C LEU A 224 5.81 -4.27 -6.27
N GLU A 225 5.32 -5.50 -6.24
CA GLU A 225 4.30 -6.02 -7.15
C GLU A 225 2.98 -6.09 -6.39
N VAL A 226 1.97 -5.38 -6.88
CA VAL A 226 0.69 -5.21 -6.19
C VAL A 226 -0.43 -5.63 -7.11
N PHE A 227 -1.34 -6.45 -6.59
CA PHE A 227 -2.42 -7.05 -7.35
C PHE A 227 -3.74 -6.79 -6.64
N ARG A 228 -4.75 -6.38 -7.41
CA ARG A 228 -6.14 -6.38 -6.94
C ARG A 228 -6.70 -7.81 -7.03
N ALA A 229 -6.21 -8.68 -6.15
CA ALA A 229 -6.62 -10.08 -6.05
C ALA A 229 -6.52 -10.55 -4.59
N ASP A 230 -7.23 -11.62 -4.27
CA ASP A 230 -7.19 -12.29 -2.96
C ASP A 230 -5.92 -13.13 -2.74
N GLU A 231 -5.19 -13.45 -3.82
CA GLU A 231 -3.95 -14.19 -3.77
C GLU A 231 -2.98 -13.83 -4.90
N PHE A 232 -1.68 -13.94 -4.61
CA PHE A 232 -0.63 -13.86 -5.63
C PHE A 232 -0.62 -15.14 -6.47
N ARG A 233 -0.69 -14.99 -7.80
CA ARG A 233 -0.57 -16.08 -8.76
C ARG A 233 0.24 -15.63 -9.97
N ASP A 234 1.20 -16.45 -10.37
CA ASP A 234 1.97 -16.29 -11.60
C ASP A 234 2.13 -17.62 -12.33
N PHE A 235 2.51 -17.52 -13.59
CA PHE A 235 2.98 -18.65 -14.39
C PHE A 235 4.38 -18.34 -14.91
N SER A 236 5.34 -19.19 -14.55
CA SER A 236 6.70 -19.14 -15.09
C SER A 236 6.76 -19.75 -16.49
N LEU A 237 7.31 -19.02 -17.46
CA LEU A 237 7.59 -19.57 -18.79
C LEU A 237 8.58 -20.75 -18.70
N CYS A 238 9.58 -20.63 -17.83
CA CYS A 238 10.62 -21.62 -17.65
C CYS A 238 10.06 -22.94 -17.10
N GLN A 239 9.19 -22.86 -16.09
CA GLN A 239 8.47 -24.03 -15.58
C GLN A 239 7.58 -24.63 -16.67
N TRP A 240 6.79 -23.81 -17.36
CA TRP A 240 5.87 -24.28 -18.39
C TRP A 240 6.59 -25.04 -19.52
N MET A 241 7.71 -24.51 -20.02
CA MET A 241 8.52 -25.18 -21.03
C MET A 241 9.17 -26.47 -20.50
N GLY A 242 9.63 -26.46 -19.24
CA GLY A 242 10.24 -27.62 -18.59
C GLY A 242 9.27 -28.79 -18.36
N GLU A 243 7.99 -28.48 -18.14
CA GLU A 243 6.93 -29.46 -17.93
C GLU A 243 6.24 -29.89 -19.24
N THR A 244 6.50 -29.20 -20.35
CA THR A 244 5.93 -29.53 -21.66
C THR A 244 6.61 -30.78 -22.25
N PRO A 245 5.83 -31.77 -22.75
CA PRO A 245 6.39 -32.97 -23.37
C PRO A 245 7.37 -32.65 -24.51
N SER A 246 8.45 -33.44 -24.60
CA SER A 246 9.41 -33.31 -25.70
C SER A 246 8.74 -33.59 -27.04
N GLN A 247 8.92 -32.70 -28.02
CA GLN A 247 8.55 -33.00 -29.40
C GLN A 247 9.70 -33.77 -30.07
N ASN A 248 9.41 -34.95 -30.61
CA ASN A 248 10.38 -35.80 -31.33
C ASN A 248 11.66 -36.11 -30.51
N GLY A 249 11.53 -36.29 -29.20
CA GLY A 249 12.66 -36.62 -28.31
C GLY A 249 13.61 -35.45 -28.00
N ARG A 250 13.32 -34.22 -28.47
CA ARG A 250 14.05 -33.01 -28.11
C ARG A 250 13.27 -32.23 -27.06
N ARG A 251 13.89 -32.00 -25.89
CA ARG A 251 13.33 -31.10 -24.87
C ARG A 251 13.64 -29.65 -25.22
N LEU A 252 12.72 -28.75 -24.89
CA LEU A 252 12.99 -27.33 -24.95
C LEU A 252 14.11 -26.96 -23.95
N PRO A 253 14.88 -25.91 -24.21
CA PRO A 253 15.80 -25.38 -23.22
C PRO A 253 15.00 -25.00 -21.97
N VAL A 254 15.45 -25.47 -20.81
CA VAL A 254 14.89 -25.05 -19.52
C VAL A 254 15.80 -23.96 -18.97
N CYS A 255 15.21 -22.89 -18.44
CA CYS A 255 15.98 -21.86 -17.75
C CYS A 255 16.69 -22.50 -16.56
N ARG A 256 17.96 -22.15 -16.37
CA ARG A 256 18.77 -22.61 -15.24
C ARG A 256 18.78 -21.57 -14.14
#